data_AF-A0A7S1WDJ7-F1
#
_entry.id   AF-A0A7S1WDJ7-F1
#
_cell.length_a   1.000
_cell.length_b   1.000
_cell.length_c   1.000
_cell.angle_alpha   90.00
_cell.angle_beta   90.00
_cell.angle_gamma   90.00
#
_symmetry.space_group_name_H-M   'P 1'
#
loop_
_entity.id
_entity.type
_entity.pdbx_description
1 polymer ?
#
loop_
_entity_poly.entity_id
_entity_poly.type
_entity_poly.pdbx_seq_one_letter_code
_entity_poly.pdbx_strand_id
1 'polypeptide(L)'
;RGGRSRSSCGHRRPDAPRSQPPLQLLASLGSTSTVRLSLQDPDTIRTAEGATGTWTMIYDEGFEVAVGDQVFFAFSGFDFVPDGKGGTTNVSHCDETQVGWYRNSARTQWGCYAGRKVSKASGAARGDRTAAEAPSVFRTPRRMSLSSMASDVVQQALERESEQQEQVPPQAAQAGLPPDALNSPDEYTPWVPG
;
A
#
# COMPACT_ATOMS: atom_id res chain seq x y z
N ARG A 1 -19.20 3.26 6.26
CA ARG A 1 -20.36 2.34 6.19
C ARG A 1 -20.10 1.31 5.10
N GLY A 2 -20.47 0.04 5.30
CA GLY A 2 -20.30 -1.00 4.27
C GLY A 2 -21.48 -1.08 3.30
N GLY A 3 -21.25 -1.64 2.11
CA GLY A 3 -22.26 -1.93 1.09
C GLY A 3 -22.76 -3.38 1.13
N ARG A 4 -23.81 -3.69 0.37
CA ARG A 4 -24.45 -5.03 0.25
C ARG A 4 -23.78 -5.96 -0.77
N SER A 5 -22.71 -5.52 -1.40
CA SER A 5 -21.97 -6.31 -2.39
C SER A 5 -20.48 -6.19 -2.10
N ARG A 6 -19.72 -7.25 -2.39
CA ARG A 6 -18.27 -7.28 -2.21
C ARG A 6 -17.62 -6.19 -3.06
N SER A 7 -17.08 -5.17 -2.40
CA SER A 7 -16.33 -4.10 -3.05
C SER A 7 -14.99 -4.62 -3.59
N SER A 8 -14.54 -4.10 -4.73
CA SER A 8 -13.15 -4.31 -5.17
C SER A 8 -12.16 -3.51 -4.33
N CYS A 9 -12.62 -2.48 -3.60
CA CYS A 9 -11.78 -1.52 -2.90
C CYS A 9 -10.69 -0.90 -3.79
N GLY A 10 -10.98 -0.77 -5.08
CA GLY A 10 -10.07 -0.20 -6.08
C GLY A 10 -9.02 -1.17 -6.63
N HIS A 11 -8.96 -2.41 -6.14
CA HIS A 11 -8.07 -3.43 -6.70
C HIS A 11 -8.54 -3.90 -8.08
N ARG A 12 -7.57 -4.31 -8.90
CA ARG A 12 -7.81 -4.93 -10.20
C ARG A 12 -8.19 -6.40 -10.03
N ARG A 13 -8.70 -7.00 -11.11
CA ARG A 13 -8.97 -8.45 -11.19
C ARG A 13 -8.42 -8.98 -12.51
N PRO A 14 -7.36 -9.81 -12.50
CA PRO A 14 -6.50 -10.18 -11.35
C PRO A 14 -5.84 -8.96 -10.68
N ASP A 15 -5.46 -9.10 -9.40
CA ASP A 15 -4.76 -8.00 -8.70
C ASP A 15 -3.33 -7.83 -9.26
N ALA A 16 -2.77 -6.63 -9.07
CA ALA A 16 -1.44 -6.29 -9.53
C ALA A 16 -0.69 -5.47 -8.45
N PRO A 17 0.48 -5.93 -7.96
CA PRO A 17 1.25 -5.22 -6.93
C PRO A 17 1.61 -3.78 -7.34
N ARG A 18 1.91 -3.54 -8.62
CA ARG A 18 2.24 -2.20 -9.14
C ARG A 18 1.02 -1.29 -9.37
N SER A 19 -0.18 -1.75 -9.04
CA SER A 19 -1.41 -1.01 -9.26
C SER A 19 -2.36 -1.15 -8.08
N GLN A 20 -1.79 -1.09 -6.87
CA GLN A 20 -2.56 -1.02 -5.64
C GLN A 20 -3.34 0.30 -5.57
N PRO A 21 -4.57 0.30 -5.04
CA PRO A 21 -5.34 1.50 -4.85
C PRO A 21 -4.65 2.45 -3.83
N PRO A 22 -4.69 3.77 -4.06
CA PRO A 22 -4.12 4.73 -3.13
C PRO A 22 -4.96 4.82 -1.85
N LEU A 23 -4.34 5.07 -0.69
CA LEU A 23 -5.05 5.24 0.59
C LEU A 23 -6.13 6.34 0.53
N GLN A 24 -5.92 7.37 -0.29
CA GLN A 24 -6.86 8.47 -0.54
C GLN A 24 -8.21 7.98 -1.09
N LEU A 25 -8.27 6.78 -1.70
CA LEU A 25 -9.53 6.15 -2.10
C LEU A 25 -10.51 6.03 -0.92
N LEU A 26 -10.02 5.75 0.29
CA LEU A 26 -10.90 5.61 1.45
C LEU A 26 -11.67 6.90 1.77
N ALA A 27 -11.07 8.06 1.50
CA ALA A 27 -11.73 9.35 1.68
C ALA A 27 -12.82 9.60 0.63
N SER A 28 -12.66 9.08 -0.59
CA SER A 28 -13.66 9.22 -1.65
C SER A 28 -14.84 8.24 -1.52
N LEU A 29 -14.67 7.16 -0.76
CA LEU A 29 -15.73 6.18 -0.47
C LEU A 29 -16.73 6.64 0.60
N GLY A 30 -16.54 7.83 1.19
CA GLY A 30 -17.45 8.47 2.12
C GLY A 30 -16.92 8.53 3.56
N SER A 31 -17.82 8.64 4.53
CA SER A 31 -17.43 8.78 5.95
C SER A 31 -16.70 7.53 6.47
N THR A 32 -15.53 7.76 7.02
CA THR A 32 -14.69 6.75 7.66
C THR A 32 -14.94 6.69 9.16
N SER A 33 -14.65 5.52 9.75
CA SER A 33 -14.68 5.28 11.19
C SER A 33 -13.38 4.61 11.61
N THR A 34 -12.90 4.91 12.82
CA THR A 34 -11.67 4.35 13.36
C THR A 34 -11.98 3.29 14.40
N VAL A 35 -11.31 2.14 14.31
CA VAL A 35 -11.33 1.08 15.33
C VAL A 35 -9.91 0.88 15.86
N ARG A 36 -9.75 0.79 17.18
CA ARG A 36 -8.46 0.50 17.81
C ARG A 36 -8.43 -0.94 18.29
N LEU A 37 -7.45 -1.70 17.80
CA LEU A 37 -7.27 -3.11 18.12
C LEU A 37 -5.90 -3.32 18.75
N SER A 38 -5.85 -4.13 19.82
CA SER A 38 -4.62 -4.61 20.42
C SER A 38 -4.44 -6.08 20.04
N LEU A 39 -3.51 -6.35 19.12
CA LEU A 39 -3.12 -7.69 18.71
C LEU A 39 -2.04 -8.19 19.67
N GLN A 40 -2.26 -9.36 20.25
CA GLN A 40 -1.43 -9.98 21.27
C GLN A 40 -1.08 -11.40 20.86
N ASP A 41 0.14 -11.82 21.17
CA ASP A 41 0.56 -13.20 20.92
C ASP A 41 -0.27 -14.19 21.77
N PRO A 42 -0.56 -15.39 21.23
CA PRO A 42 -0.21 -15.83 19.87
C PRO A 42 -1.17 -15.30 18.78
N ASP A 43 -2.43 -15.06 19.12
CA ASP A 43 -3.48 -14.82 18.14
C ASP A 43 -4.65 -13.99 18.71
N THR A 44 -4.49 -13.36 19.88
CA THR A 44 -5.61 -12.72 20.60
C THR A 44 -5.77 -11.25 20.25
N ILE A 45 -7.01 -10.79 20.04
CA ILE A 45 -7.36 -9.36 19.94
C ILE A 45 -8.07 -8.89 21.21
N ARG A 46 -7.71 -7.69 21.67
CA ARG A 46 -8.45 -6.92 22.69
C ARG A 46 -8.81 -5.54 22.15
N THR A 47 -10.02 -5.08 22.47
CA THR A 47 -10.51 -3.72 22.20
C THR A 47 -10.71 -2.96 23.51
N ALA A 48 -10.80 -1.62 23.45
CA ALA A 48 -11.07 -0.80 24.63
C ALA A 48 -12.48 -1.05 25.18
N GLU A 49 -13.41 -1.42 24.31
CA GLU A 49 -14.81 -1.70 24.59
C GLU A 49 -15.03 -3.12 25.13
N GLY A 50 -13.95 -3.91 25.31
CA GLY A 50 -14.00 -5.25 25.89
C GLY A 50 -14.30 -6.38 24.90
N ALA A 51 -14.54 -6.08 23.63
CA ALA A 51 -14.64 -7.11 22.59
C ALA A 51 -13.31 -7.84 22.42
N THR A 52 -13.40 -9.15 22.21
CA THR A 52 -12.29 -10.06 21.94
C THR A 52 -12.39 -10.64 20.53
N GLY A 53 -11.28 -11.13 20.02
CA GLY A 53 -11.21 -11.69 18.68
C GLY A 53 -9.90 -12.44 18.46
N THR A 54 -9.67 -12.85 17.22
CA THR A 54 -8.44 -13.51 16.80
C THR A 54 -7.76 -12.78 15.64
N TRP A 55 -6.45 -12.98 15.50
CA TRP A 55 -5.67 -12.51 14.36
C TRP A 55 -4.71 -13.60 13.89
N THR A 56 -4.36 -13.55 12.60
CA THR A 56 -3.34 -14.42 12.03
C THR A 56 -2.56 -13.69 10.94
N MET A 57 -1.26 -13.94 10.87
CA MET A 57 -0.45 -13.57 9.71
C MET A 57 -0.78 -14.49 8.54
N ILE A 58 -0.89 -13.92 7.34
CA ILE A 58 -0.84 -14.67 6.08
C ILE A 58 0.59 -14.55 5.57
N TYR A 59 1.44 -15.48 6.02
CA TYR A 59 2.88 -15.46 5.79
C TYR A 59 3.48 -14.07 6.11
N ASP A 60 4.23 -13.50 5.16
CA ASP A 60 4.80 -12.16 5.18
C ASP A 60 3.96 -11.16 4.36
N GLU A 61 2.87 -11.60 3.74
CA GLU A 61 2.11 -10.80 2.78
C GLU A 61 1.08 -9.90 3.44
N GLY A 62 0.40 -10.38 4.49
CA GLY A 62 -0.70 -9.65 5.11
C GLY A 62 -1.17 -10.28 6.41
N PHE A 63 -2.31 -9.81 6.92
CA PHE A 63 -2.91 -10.40 8.12
C PHE A 63 -4.44 -10.33 8.08
N GLU A 64 -5.08 -11.35 8.64
CA GLU A 64 -6.52 -11.40 8.89
C GLU A 64 -6.81 -11.13 10.36
N VAL A 65 -7.85 -10.35 10.62
CA VAL A 65 -8.31 -9.96 11.96
C VAL A 65 -9.81 -10.19 12.04
N ALA A 66 -10.25 -10.99 13.00
CA ALA A 66 -11.65 -11.24 13.30
C ALA A 66 -11.98 -10.72 14.72
N VAL A 67 -12.88 -9.74 14.84
CA VAL A 67 -13.25 -9.14 16.12
C VAL A 67 -14.69 -8.64 16.10
N GLY A 68 -15.46 -8.97 17.14
CA GLY A 68 -16.90 -8.72 17.15
C GLY A 68 -17.58 -9.41 15.97
N ASP A 69 -18.40 -8.67 15.20
CA ASP A 69 -19.04 -9.18 13.97
C ASP A 69 -18.25 -8.86 12.70
N GLN A 70 -16.98 -8.45 12.78
CA GLN A 70 -16.22 -7.96 11.62
C GLN A 70 -14.95 -8.80 11.39
N VAL A 71 -14.70 -9.10 10.12
CA VAL A 71 -13.48 -9.74 9.62
C VAL A 71 -12.78 -8.79 8.66
N PHE A 72 -11.49 -8.56 8.87
CA PHE A 72 -10.64 -7.64 8.14
C PHE A 72 -9.48 -8.41 7.51
N PHE A 73 -9.15 -8.10 6.26
CA PHE A 73 -7.95 -8.60 5.59
C PHE A 73 -7.28 -7.50 4.76
N ALA A 74 -5.97 -7.34 4.89
CA ALA A 74 -5.16 -6.46 4.07
C ALA A 74 -3.74 -7.03 3.91
N PHE A 75 -3.11 -6.68 2.79
CA PHE A 75 -1.67 -6.85 2.62
C PHE A 75 -0.90 -5.83 3.47
N SER A 76 0.29 -6.20 3.94
CA SER A 76 1.26 -5.28 4.55
C SER A 76 1.60 -4.14 3.58
N GLY A 77 1.88 -2.95 4.11
CA GLY A 77 2.23 -1.80 3.30
C GLY A 77 3.54 -2.01 2.55
N PHE A 78 3.61 -1.56 1.30
CA PHE A 78 4.83 -1.54 0.52
C PHE A 78 4.79 -0.48 -0.57
N ASP A 79 5.97 0.00 -0.96
CA ASP A 79 6.18 0.93 -2.07
C ASP A 79 7.23 0.42 -3.05
N PHE A 80 7.11 0.87 -4.30
CA PHE A 80 8.10 0.67 -5.36
C PHE A 80 8.85 1.99 -5.58
N VAL A 81 10.11 2.07 -5.16
CA VAL A 81 10.92 3.28 -5.28
C VAL A 81 12.02 3.11 -6.34
N PRO A 82 12.40 4.15 -7.09
CA PRO A 82 13.54 4.09 -7.99
C PRO A 82 14.83 3.72 -7.23
N ASP A 83 15.64 2.83 -7.80
CA ASP A 83 16.88 2.35 -7.17
C ASP A 83 18.14 3.19 -7.50
N GLY A 84 17.97 4.24 -8.32
CA GLY A 84 19.06 5.10 -8.80
C GLY A 84 19.92 4.50 -9.92
N LYS A 85 19.62 3.28 -10.38
CA LYS A 85 20.31 2.54 -11.46
C LYS A 85 19.39 2.22 -12.64
N GLY A 86 18.25 2.89 -12.72
CA GLY A 86 17.22 2.64 -13.73
C GLY A 86 16.28 1.48 -13.40
N GLY A 87 16.40 0.88 -12.21
CA GLY A 87 15.51 -0.15 -11.70
C GLY A 87 14.56 0.35 -10.60
N THR A 88 13.97 -0.60 -9.90
CA THR A 88 12.99 -0.35 -8.83
C THR A 88 13.30 -1.26 -7.65
N THR A 89 13.28 -0.69 -6.45
CA THR A 89 13.42 -1.38 -5.17
C THR A 89 12.08 -1.42 -4.46
N ASN A 90 11.78 -2.54 -3.81
CA ASN A 90 10.61 -2.67 -2.94
C ASN A 90 10.98 -2.20 -1.53
N VAL A 91 10.15 -1.34 -0.95
CA VAL A 91 10.29 -0.88 0.43
C VAL A 91 9.07 -1.37 1.20
N SER A 92 9.29 -2.19 2.22
CA SER A 92 8.21 -2.70 3.07
C SER A 92 7.92 -1.73 4.22
N HIS A 93 6.64 -1.49 4.46
CA HIS A 93 6.09 -0.69 5.55
C HIS A 93 5.25 -1.57 6.47
N CYS A 94 5.93 -2.36 7.31
CA CYS A 94 5.29 -3.39 8.15
C CYS A 94 4.44 -2.80 9.30
N ASP A 95 4.47 -1.48 9.50
CA ASP A 95 3.63 -0.77 10.45
C ASP A 95 2.34 -0.22 9.83
N GLU A 96 2.08 -0.48 8.55
CA GLU A 96 0.84 -0.13 7.88
C GLU A 96 0.39 -1.20 6.89
N THR A 97 -0.78 -1.00 6.28
CA THR A 97 -1.35 -1.91 5.29
C THR A 97 -1.63 -1.18 3.99
N GLN A 98 -1.69 -1.93 2.89
CA GLN A 98 -2.42 -1.47 1.70
C GLN A 98 -3.93 -1.32 2.02
N VAL A 99 -4.69 -0.75 1.09
CA VAL A 99 -6.15 -0.80 1.21
C VAL A 99 -6.57 -2.27 1.23
N GLY A 100 -7.32 -2.64 2.25
CA GLY A 100 -7.87 -3.98 2.42
C GLY A 100 -9.39 -3.98 2.42
N TRP A 101 -9.94 -5.13 2.78
CA TRP A 101 -11.37 -5.38 2.84
C TRP A 101 -11.80 -5.72 4.24
N TYR A 102 -12.98 -5.25 4.62
CA TYR A 102 -13.69 -5.83 5.75
C TYR A 102 -15.05 -6.35 5.30
N ARG A 103 -15.56 -7.29 6.08
CA ARG A 103 -16.94 -7.77 5.98
C ARG A 103 -17.47 -8.10 7.35
N ASN A 104 -18.79 -8.22 7.45
CA ASN A 104 -19.38 -8.85 8.61
C ASN A 104 -19.34 -10.39 8.52
N SER A 105 -19.59 -11.08 9.64
CA SER A 105 -19.60 -12.54 9.71
C SER A 105 -20.67 -13.14 8.80
N ALA A 106 -21.85 -12.50 8.77
CA ALA A 106 -22.98 -12.91 7.94
C ALA A 106 -22.76 -12.70 6.43
N ARG A 107 -21.66 -12.06 6.00
CA ARG A 107 -21.38 -11.73 4.60
C ARG A 107 -22.55 -11.00 3.93
N THR A 108 -23.08 -9.99 4.59
CA THR A 108 -24.13 -9.09 4.09
C THR A 108 -23.68 -7.64 4.02
N GLN A 109 -22.52 -7.34 4.61
CA GLN A 109 -21.89 -6.04 4.61
C GLN A 109 -20.41 -6.18 4.25
N TRP A 110 -19.93 -5.33 3.35
CA TRP A 110 -18.52 -5.25 2.95
C TRP A 110 -18.06 -3.80 2.91
N GLY A 111 -16.78 -3.56 3.12
CA GLY A 111 -16.19 -2.26 2.86
C GLY A 111 -14.67 -2.34 2.76
N CYS A 112 -14.07 -1.16 2.73
CA CYS A 112 -12.64 -0.98 2.56
C CYS A 112 -12.05 -0.37 3.82
N TYR A 113 -10.81 -0.73 4.13
CA TYR A 113 -10.09 -0.15 5.26
C TYR A 113 -8.59 -0.06 4.96
N ALA A 114 -7.86 0.65 5.81
CA ALA A 114 -6.42 0.54 5.92
C ALA A 114 -6.04 0.56 7.40
N GLY A 115 -4.98 -0.13 7.74
CA GLY A 115 -4.44 -0.23 9.10
C GLY A 115 -3.13 0.52 9.23
N ARG A 116 -2.88 1.05 10.43
CA ARG A 116 -1.56 1.53 10.86
C ARG A 116 -1.35 1.18 12.32
N LYS A 117 -0.19 0.64 12.62
CA LYS A 117 0.29 0.38 13.97
C LYS A 117 0.46 1.71 14.68
N VAL A 118 -0.21 1.85 15.81
CA VAL A 118 0.04 2.97 16.70
C VAL A 118 1.38 2.72 17.40
N SER A 119 2.37 3.58 17.15
CA SER A 119 3.55 3.61 18.01
C SER A 119 3.07 3.94 19.42
N LYS A 120 3.55 3.22 20.45
CA LYS A 120 3.42 3.74 21.82
C LYS A 120 4.05 5.13 21.76
N ALA A 121 3.28 6.17 22.12
CA ALA A 121 3.82 7.51 22.19
C ALA A 121 5.05 7.46 23.09
N SER A 122 6.25 7.48 22.49
CA SER A 122 7.45 7.81 23.22
C SER A 122 7.17 9.20 23.78
N GLY A 123 7.04 9.30 25.10
CA GLY A 123 6.83 10.56 25.80
C GLY A 123 8.06 11.47 25.70
N ALA A 124 8.51 11.77 24.50
CA ALA A 124 9.46 12.83 24.23
C ALA A 124 8.62 14.09 23.99
N ALA A 125 8.50 14.87 25.05
CA ALA A 125 8.08 16.26 24.97
C ALA A 125 8.84 16.89 23.79
N ARG A 126 8.09 17.45 22.83
CA ARG A 126 8.68 18.39 21.87
C ARG A 126 9.20 19.56 22.69
N GLY A 127 10.50 19.52 22.98
CA GLY A 127 11.23 20.64 23.55
C GLY A 127 10.94 21.85 22.68
N ASP A 128 10.35 22.85 23.33
CA ASP A 128 10.21 24.21 22.86
C ASP A 128 11.57 24.67 22.33
N ARG A 129 11.67 24.82 21.01
CA ARG A 129 12.79 25.53 20.39
C ARG A 129 12.33 26.97 20.29
N THR A 130 12.68 27.72 21.32
CA THR A 130 12.73 29.17 21.31
C THR A 130 13.44 29.64 20.03
N ALA A 131 12.74 30.48 19.29
CA ALA A 131 13.29 31.19 18.15
C ALA A 131 14.40 32.13 18.66
N ALA A 132 15.65 31.82 18.34
CA ALA A 132 16.75 32.75 18.42
C ALA A 132 16.99 33.33 17.02
N GLU A 133 16.75 34.63 16.95
CA GLU A 133 16.98 35.58 15.88
C GLU A 133 18.39 35.48 15.28
N ALA A 134 18.49 35.43 13.94
CA ALA A 134 19.74 35.59 13.21
C ALA A 134 19.70 36.91 12.41
N PRO A 135 20.77 37.72 12.40
CA PRO A 135 20.75 39.01 11.73
C PRO A 135 20.85 38.85 10.21
N SER A 136 20.00 39.61 9.53
CA SER A 136 20.00 39.82 8.08
C SER A 136 21.28 40.54 7.64
N VAL A 137 22.09 39.89 6.80
CA VAL A 137 23.10 40.57 5.99
C VAL A 137 22.76 40.33 4.53
N PHE A 138 22.15 41.36 3.94
CA PHE A 138 21.96 41.48 2.50
C PHE A 138 23.33 41.44 1.80
N ARG A 139 23.51 40.49 0.87
CA ARG A 139 24.62 40.52 -0.09
C ARG A 139 24.05 40.25 -1.48
N THR A 140 24.14 41.26 -2.34
CA THR A 140 23.67 41.21 -3.72
C THR A 140 24.53 40.25 -4.56
N PRO A 141 23.95 39.40 -5.41
CA PRO A 141 24.72 38.63 -6.37
C PRO A 141 25.07 39.48 -7.61
N ARG A 142 26.35 39.42 -8.03
CA ARG A 142 26.81 39.89 -9.35
C ARG A 142 26.14 39.05 -10.43
N ARG A 143 25.64 39.72 -11.48
CA ARG A 143 25.22 39.09 -12.74
C ARG A 143 26.37 38.28 -13.34
N MET A 144 26.16 36.99 -13.59
CA MET A 144 26.95 36.22 -14.55
C MET A 144 26.17 36.10 -15.85
N SER A 145 26.89 36.30 -16.96
CA SER A 145 26.41 36.23 -18.33
C SER A 145 26.21 34.78 -18.75
N LEU A 146 25.04 34.46 -19.32
CA LEU A 146 24.70 33.17 -19.91
C LEU A 146 24.72 33.33 -21.42
N SER A 147 25.78 32.85 -22.07
CA SER A 147 25.75 32.58 -23.51
C SER A 147 26.59 31.35 -23.82
N SER A 148 26.02 30.48 -24.65
CA SER A 148 26.63 29.30 -25.29
C SER A 148 26.87 28.08 -24.40
N MET A 149 25.86 27.22 -24.21
CA MET A 149 25.97 25.73 -24.13
C MET A 149 24.58 25.08 -24.33
N ALA A 150 23.91 25.33 -25.46
CA ALA A 150 22.57 24.80 -25.73
C ALA A 150 22.45 23.98 -27.03
N SER A 151 23.57 23.59 -27.66
CA SER A 151 23.51 22.90 -28.96
C SER A 151 24.02 21.46 -28.95
N ASP A 152 24.83 21.03 -27.98
CA ASP A 152 25.45 19.69 -28.06
C ASP A 152 24.65 18.56 -27.38
N VAL A 153 23.75 18.86 -26.44
CA VAL A 153 23.03 17.83 -25.66
C VAL A 153 21.84 17.23 -26.42
N VAL A 154 21.22 17.99 -27.33
CA VAL A 154 20.02 17.55 -28.06
C VAL A 154 20.37 16.54 -29.16
N GLN A 155 21.57 16.64 -29.75
CA GLN A 155 21.97 15.74 -30.84
C GLN A 155 22.33 14.33 -30.35
N GLN A 156 22.89 14.19 -29.15
CA GLN A 156 23.25 12.87 -28.59
C GLN A 156 22.04 12.02 -28.15
N ALA A 157 20.87 12.61 -27.95
CA ALA A 157 19.67 11.88 -27.52
C ALA A 157 18.98 11.13 -28.68
N LEU A 158 19.10 11.62 -29.91
CA LEU A 158 18.38 11.07 -31.07
C LEU A 158 19.08 9.85 -31.71
N GLU A 159 20.40 9.73 -31.60
CA GLU A 159 21.15 8.58 -32.17
C GLU A 159 21.01 7.31 -31.32
N ARG A 160 20.61 7.42 -30.04
CA ARG A 160 20.45 6.25 -29.15
C ARG A 160 19.10 5.55 -29.28
N GLU A 161 18.11 6.14 -29.94
CA GLU A 161 16.79 5.53 -30.13
C GLU A 161 16.76 4.55 -31.31
N SER A 162 17.69 4.64 -32.27
CA SER A 162 17.69 3.77 -33.47
C SER A 162 18.38 2.41 -33.30
N GLU A 163 19.14 2.18 -32.22
CA GLU A 163 19.90 0.93 -32.03
C GLU A 163 19.21 -0.12 -31.15
N GLN A 164 18.09 0.19 -30.48
CA GLN A 164 17.41 -0.75 -29.57
C GLN A 164 16.20 -1.48 -30.17
N GLN A 165 15.93 -1.33 -31.47
CA GLN A 165 14.72 -1.89 -32.09
C GLN A 165 14.92 -3.22 -32.83
N GLU A 166 16.04 -3.93 -32.63
CA GLU A 166 16.32 -5.19 -33.32
C GLU A 166 16.83 -6.28 -32.37
N GLN A 167 15.97 -6.83 -31.52
CA GLN A 167 16.06 -8.22 -31.01
C GLN A 167 14.88 -8.57 -30.07
N VAL A 168 13.82 -9.16 -30.63
CA VAL A 168 12.80 -9.89 -29.86
C VAL A 168 12.83 -11.35 -30.32
N PRO A 169 13.26 -12.32 -29.49
CA PRO A 169 13.19 -13.74 -29.83
C PRO A 169 11.73 -14.25 -29.78
N PRO A 170 11.38 -15.30 -30.56
CA PRO A 170 10.02 -15.78 -30.67
C PRO A 170 9.50 -16.41 -29.37
N GLN A 171 8.24 -16.10 -29.05
CA GLN A 171 7.51 -16.60 -27.90
C GLN A 171 7.34 -18.12 -27.95
N ALA A 172 7.77 -18.80 -26.88
CA ALA A 172 7.46 -20.21 -26.65
C ALA A 172 5.98 -20.39 -26.30
N ALA A 173 5.37 -21.41 -26.90
CA ALA A 173 3.96 -21.74 -26.86
C ALA A 173 3.42 -21.92 -25.43
N GLN A 174 2.26 -21.31 -25.18
CA GLN A 174 1.44 -21.56 -24.00
C GLN A 174 0.78 -22.93 -24.14
N ALA A 175 1.15 -23.87 -23.26
CA ALA A 175 0.40 -25.10 -23.08
C ALA A 175 -0.94 -24.76 -22.40
N GLY A 176 -2.05 -25.10 -23.07
CA GLY A 176 -3.41 -24.83 -22.59
C GLY A 176 -3.73 -25.57 -21.29
N LEU A 177 -4.34 -24.85 -20.35
CA LEU A 177 -5.05 -25.45 -19.21
C LEU A 177 -6.49 -25.76 -19.63
N PRO A 178 -7.07 -26.88 -19.17
CA PRO A 178 -8.43 -27.29 -19.54
C PRO A 178 -9.50 -26.31 -19.00
N PRO A 179 -10.66 -26.20 -19.68
CA PRO A 179 -11.66 -25.15 -19.46
C PRO A 179 -12.47 -25.23 -18.14
N ASP A 180 -12.15 -26.13 -17.21
CA ASP A 180 -12.99 -26.39 -16.02
C ASP A 180 -12.52 -25.70 -14.71
N ALA A 181 -11.56 -24.78 -14.76
CA ALA A 181 -11.05 -24.10 -13.56
C ALA A 181 -11.77 -22.77 -13.21
N LEU A 182 -12.92 -22.44 -13.82
CA LEU A 182 -13.61 -21.16 -13.62
C LEU A 182 -14.78 -21.17 -12.64
N ASN A 183 -15.09 -22.29 -11.98
CA ASN A 183 -16.10 -22.35 -10.93
C ASN A 183 -15.46 -22.77 -9.59
N SER A 184 -14.94 -21.79 -8.85
CA SER A 184 -14.61 -22.00 -7.44
C SER A 184 -15.88 -21.73 -6.62
N PRO A 185 -16.45 -22.72 -5.90
CA PRO A 185 -17.57 -22.47 -5.01
C PRO A 185 -17.10 -21.63 -3.81
N ASP A 186 -17.88 -20.60 -3.49
CA ASP A 186 -17.67 -19.56 -2.46
C ASP A 186 -17.58 -20.04 -0.98
N GLU A 187 -17.16 -21.28 -0.75
CA GLU A 187 -17.07 -21.86 0.60
C GLU A 187 -15.65 -21.79 1.15
N TYR A 188 -15.16 -20.57 1.36
CA TYR A 188 -14.04 -20.35 2.28
C TYR A 188 -14.57 -20.44 3.72
N THR A 189 -14.25 -21.52 4.43
CA THR A 189 -14.42 -21.62 5.87
C THR A 189 -13.21 -20.96 6.55
N PRO A 190 -13.40 -19.90 7.36
CA PRO A 190 -12.29 -19.30 8.10
C PRO A 190 -11.70 -20.33 9.06
N TRP A 191 -10.37 -20.32 9.19
CA TRP A 191 -9.68 -21.18 10.14
C TRP A 191 -10.08 -20.78 11.57
N VAL A 192 -10.53 -21.76 12.35
CA VAL A 192 -10.84 -21.61 13.77
C VAL A 192 -9.77 -22.40 14.54
N PRO A 193 -8.96 -21.76 15.40
CA PRO A 193 -8.10 -22.52 16.31
C PRO A 193 -8.95 -23.37 17.25
N GLY A 194 -8.54 -24.63 17.44
CA GLY A 194 -9.07 -25.53 18.48
C GLY A 194 -8.48 -25.26 19.85
#